data_AF-A0A926C6Y3-F1
#
_entry.id   AF-A0A926C6Y3-F1
#
_cell.length_a   1.000
_cell.length_b   1.000
_cell.length_c   1.000
_cell.angle_alpha   90.00
_cell.angle_beta   90.00
_cell.angle_gamma   90.00
#
_symmetry.space_group_name_H-M   'P 1'
#
loop_
_entity.id
_entity.type
_entity.pdbx_description
1 polymer ?
#
loop_
_entity_poly.entity_id
_entity_poly.type
_entity_poly.pdbx_seq_one_letter_code
_entity_poly.pdbx_strand_id
1 'polypeptide(L)'
;AIMKEFGNFFDKASREPIGQFKTYVIKANGDEGRLTAIRQLLDRNLIRYGKAEKALKVTGFDYISQKTEKNVSVEAEDLVISAYQPKSTLLKILFEPKSALEDSATYDITAWALPYAYGLQTYGLTTRINPVAYVAPAPAMTTPTTSPQPYAYLAKWQSLPSVQLLAGLLKQSVKVRVNEKPFELEGQTYPAGTLLITRAGNERIPGFDALVQTEAGRVNQRLTPVQSGFVTKGSDFGSEFVMALTAPHVGVIVGDATTATAVGEIWHYFDQDLNYPVTLIDGNALGNVNWSTLDVLVLPTGYGYGRIMTDRNLTVVKEWVRAGGKLIAMERAAAFLAGKPEFELKQKETKDDKKSDPKKNPTDSLKRYEDRERTALSDETPGSIYRISLDTTHPLAFGITNDYYTLVQEAHNFDLLKDGWNVGYLKTNNYVAGFAGKNAKDKLRNTLSMGVQSLGRGTVVYLADDPLFRGFWYSGKLLFGNAVFMVP
;
A
#
# COMPACT_ATOMS: atom_id res chain seq x y z
N ALA A 1 -29.25 -13.67 31.95
CA ALA A 1 -29.85 -13.19 30.68
C ALA A 1 -28.76 -12.80 29.67
N ILE A 2 -27.92 -11.79 29.96
CA ILE A 2 -26.92 -11.25 29.01
C ILE A 2 -25.96 -12.31 28.44
N MET A 3 -25.35 -13.15 29.28
CA MET A 3 -24.43 -14.21 28.80
C MET A 3 -25.12 -15.24 27.89
N LYS A 4 -26.40 -15.53 28.15
CA LYS A 4 -27.20 -16.43 27.31
C LYS A 4 -27.48 -15.78 25.96
N GLU A 5 -27.88 -14.51 25.93
CA GLU A 5 -28.11 -13.79 24.68
C GLU A 5 -26.82 -13.57 23.88
N PHE A 6 -25.69 -13.36 24.57
CA PHE A 6 -24.38 -13.31 23.94
C PHE A 6 -24.04 -14.65 23.28
N GLY A 7 -24.25 -15.78 23.97
CA GLY A 7 -24.11 -17.12 23.38
C GLY A 7 -25.04 -17.33 22.18
N ASN A 8 -26.32 -17.00 22.34
CA ASN A 8 -27.33 -17.09 21.28
C ASN A 8 -26.93 -16.30 20.03
N PHE A 9 -26.34 -15.12 20.19
CA PHE A 9 -25.86 -14.30 19.08
C PHE A 9 -24.83 -15.05 18.21
N PHE A 10 -23.82 -15.68 18.84
CA PHE A 10 -22.79 -16.45 18.14
C PHE A 10 -23.30 -17.79 17.59
N ASP A 11 -24.20 -18.46 18.31
CA ASP A 11 -24.82 -19.72 17.87
C ASP A 11 -25.73 -19.49 16.65
N LYS A 12 -26.53 -18.43 16.68
CA LYS A 12 -27.35 -18.02 15.54
C LYS A 12 -26.47 -17.70 14.34
N ALA A 13 -25.43 -16.88 14.51
CA ALA A 13 -24.48 -16.54 13.45
C ALA A 13 -23.82 -17.78 12.79
N SER A 14 -23.59 -18.85 13.58
CA SER A 14 -23.00 -20.09 13.07
C SER A 14 -23.95 -20.94 12.22
N ARG A 15 -25.27 -20.81 12.43
CA ARG A 15 -26.32 -21.57 11.73
C ARG A 15 -26.94 -20.77 10.60
N GLU A 16 -27.11 -19.47 10.81
CA GLU A 16 -27.77 -18.50 9.95
C GLU A 16 -26.91 -17.22 9.86
N PRO A 17 -25.82 -17.26 9.07
CA PRO A 17 -24.97 -16.10 8.88
C PRO A 17 -25.74 -14.94 8.23
N ILE A 18 -25.40 -13.71 8.64
CA ILE A 18 -25.99 -12.50 8.07
C ILE A 18 -25.30 -12.11 6.76
N GLY A 19 -26.06 -11.49 5.86
CA GLY A 19 -25.55 -11.00 4.57
C GLY A 19 -25.75 -11.96 3.41
N GLN A 20 -25.42 -11.49 2.20
CA GLN A 20 -25.69 -12.22 0.96
C GLN A 20 -24.71 -13.36 0.67
N PHE A 21 -23.49 -13.29 1.21
CA PHE A 21 -22.43 -14.26 0.92
C PHE A 21 -22.33 -15.31 2.02
N LYS A 22 -22.34 -16.57 1.61
CA LYS A 22 -22.21 -17.76 2.45
C LYS A 22 -20.76 -18.24 2.57
N THR A 23 -19.93 -17.88 1.60
CA THR A 23 -18.51 -18.22 1.55
C THR A 23 -17.74 -17.10 0.88
N TYR A 24 -16.55 -16.80 1.40
CA TYR A 24 -15.56 -15.95 0.75
C TYR A 24 -14.40 -16.82 0.28
N VAL A 25 -13.92 -16.58 -0.93
CA VAL A 25 -12.77 -17.29 -1.52
C VAL A 25 -11.70 -16.28 -1.88
N ILE A 26 -10.52 -16.42 -1.29
CA ILE A 26 -9.34 -15.62 -1.64
C ILE A 26 -8.43 -16.48 -2.49
N LYS A 27 -8.08 -15.99 -3.68
CA LYS A 27 -7.21 -16.70 -4.60
C LYS A 27 -5.77 -16.68 -4.12
N ALA A 28 -5.10 -17.82 -4.20
CA ALA A 28 -3.70 -17.90 -3.78
C ALA A 28 -2.76 -17.08 -4.68
N ASN A 29 -2.96 -17.11 -6.01
CA ASN A 29 -2.31 -16.29 -7.05
C ASN A 29 -0.77 -16.09 -6.94
N GLY A 30 -0.07 -16.91 -6.15
CA GLY A 30 1.39 -16.86 -6.00
C GLY A 30 1.95 -15.77 -5.07
N ASP A 31 1.13 -15.09 -4.26
CA ASP A 31 1.60 -14.09 -3.27
C ASP A 31 1.42 -14.60 -1.84
N GLU A 32 2.33 -15.48 -1.42
CA GLU A 32 2.26 -16.11 -0.09
C GLU A 32 2.42 -15.09 1.05
N GLY A 33 3.06 -13.95 0.81
CA GLY A 33 3.22 -12.89 1.81
C GLY A 33 1.89 -12.27 2.20
N ARG A 34 1.07 -11.85 1.22
CA ARG A 34 -0.30 -11.35 1.48
C ARG A 34 -1.20 -12.43 2.09
N LEU A 35 -1.11 -13.68 1.60
CA LEU A 35 -1.90 -14.79 2.15
C LEU A 35 -1.55 -15.09 3.60
N THR A 36 -0.26 -15.11 3.93
CA THR A 36 0.20 -15.30 5.32
C THR A 36 -0.30 -14.18 6.20
N ALA A 37 -0.19 -12.92 5.76
CA ALA A 37 -0.62 -11.77 6.54
C ALA A 37 -2.14 -11.76 6.79
N ILE A 38 -2.97 -12.12 5.81
CA ILE A 38 -4.42 -12.18 6.03
C ILE A 38 -4.79 -13.36 6.93
N ARG A 39 -4.14 -14.53 6.78
CA ARG A 39 -4.33 -15.67 7.69
C ARG A 39 -4.03 -15.31 9.14
N GLN A 40 -2.91 -14.63 9.39
CA GLN A 40 -2.56 -14.13 10.74
C GLN A 40 -3.62 -13.18 11.29
N LEU A 41 -4.19 -12.29 10.47
CA LEU A 41 -5.27 -11.40 10.90
C LEU A 41 -6.54 -12.18 11.25
N LEU A 42 -6.92 -13.17 10.41
CA LEU A 42 -8.07 -14.03 10.66
C LEU A 42 -7.90 -14.85 11.95
N ASP A 43 -6.70 -15.41 12.17
CA ASP A 43 -6.35 -16.16 13.38
C ASP A 43 -6.47 -15.28 14.64
N ARG A 44 -5.93 -14.06 14.61
CA ARG A 44 -6.06 -13.08 15.72
C ARG A 44 -7.51 -12.73 16.04
N ASN A 45 -8.38 -12.74 15.03
CA ASN A 45 -9.81 -12.46 15.18
C ASN A 45 -10.66 -13.71 15.40
N LEU A 46 -10.04 -14.89 15.50
CA LEU A 46 -10.71 -16.19 15.65
C LEU A 46 -11.69 -16.49 14.51
N ILE A 47 -11.40 -15.99 13.30
CA ILE A 47 -12.15 -16.29 12.09
C ILE A 47 -11.55 -17.54 11.48
N ARG A 48 -12.35 -18.60 11.42
CA ARG A 48 -11.96 -19.88 10.85
C ARG A 48 -11.94 -19.81 9.33
N TYR A 49 -10.88 -20.36 8.76
CA TYR A 49 -10.70 -20.54 7.32
C TYR A 49 -10.19 -21.96 7.05
N GLY A 50 -10.22 -22.36 5.78
CA GLY A 50 -9.64 -23.60 5.33
C GLY A 50 -9.35 -23.53 3.83
N LYS A 51 -9.36 -24.68 3.15
CA LYS A 51 -9.26 -24.77 1.68
C LYS A 51 -10.43 -25.53 1.08
N ALA A 52 -10.59 -25.43 -0.23
CA ALA A 52 -11.55 -26.28 -0.94
C ALA A 52 -11.06 -27.73 -0.95
N GLU A 53 -11.98 -28.68 -0.71
CA GLU A 53 -11.69 -30.12 -0.76
C GLU A 53 -11.35 -30.58 -2.19
N LYS A 54 -12.01 -29.98 -3.18
CA LYS A 54 -11.83 -30.25 -4.60
C LYS A 54 -12.06 -28.97 -5.40
N ALA A 55 -11.48 -28.91 -6.59
CA ALA A 55 -11.74 -27.80 -7.49
C ALA A 55 -13.22 -27.77 -7.89
N LEU A 56 -13.82 -26.57 -7.91
CA LEU A 56 -15.20 -26.39 -8.34
C LEU A 56 -15.40 -25.04 -9.03
N LYS A 57 -16.36 -25.00 -9.95
CA LYS A 57 -16.81 -23.75 -10.60
C LYS A 57 -18.11 -23.29 -9.97
N VAL A 58 -18.15 -22.03 -9.56
CA VAL A 58 -19.28 -21.42 -8.87
C VAL A 58 -19.52 -20.01 -9.37
N THR A 59 -20.74 -19.52 -9.18
CA THR A 59 -21.05 -18.11 -9.38
C THR A 59 -20.66 -17.32 -8.14
N GLY A 60 -19.96 -16.21 -8.33
CA GLY A 60 -19.45 -15.38 -7.24
C GLY A 60 -19.37 -13.90 -7.62
N PHE A 61 -19.52 -13.02 -6.64
CA PHE A 61 -19.22 -11.60 -6.78
C PHE A 61 -17.71 -11.40 -6.71
N ASP A 62 -17.11 -10.85 -7.75
CA ASP A 62 -15.71 -10.48 -7.80
C ASP A 62 -15.51 -9.06 -7.23
N TYR A 63 -14.67 -8.97 -6.20
CA TYR A 63 -14.38 -7.70 -5.53
C TYR A 63 -13.65 -6.73 -6.47
N ILE A 64 -12.84 -7.23 -7.40
CA ILE A 64 -12.00 -6.43 -8.28
C ILE A 64 -12.82 -5.83 -9.42
N SER A 65 -13.56 -6.67 -10.15
CA SER A 65 -14.42 -6.19 -11.25
C SER A 65 -15.75 -5.57 -10.77
N GLN A 66 -16.11 -5.74 -9.49
CA GLN A 66 -17.39 -5.33 -8.90
C GLN A 66 -18.62 -5.98 -9.56
N LYS A 67 -18.44 -7.17 -10.15
CA LYS A 67 -19.46 -7.88 -10.92
C LYS A 67 -19.63 -9.31 -10.47
N THR A 68 -20.79 -9.88 -10.80
CA THR A 68 -21.02 -11.31 -10.61
C THR A 68 -20.45 -12.10 -11.78
N GLU A 69 -19.48 -12.96 -11.48
CA GLU A 69 -18.85 -13.89 -12.40
C GLU A 69 -19.51 -15.26 -12.31
N LYS A 70 -19.86 -15.86 -13.45
CA LYS A 70 -20.62 -17.13 -13.48
C LYS A 70 -19.77 -18.38 -13.26
N ASN A 71 -18.47 -18.29 -13.56
CA ASN A 71 -17.54 -19.44 -13.63
C ASN A 71 -16.28 -19.20 -12.79
N VAL A 72 -16.42 -18.72 -11.56
CA VAL A 72 -15.30 -18.59 -10.63
C VAL A 72 -14.75 -19.97 -10.32
N SER A 73 -13.49 -20.20 -10.67
CA SER A 73 -12.78 -21.45 -10.33
C SER A 73 -12.22 -21.33 -8.92
N VAL A 74 -12.71 -22.17 -8.01
CA VAL A 74 -12.16 -22.35 -6.67
C VAL A 74 -11.20 -23.53 -6.73
N GLU A 75 -9.93 -23.27 -6.49
CA GLU A 75 -8.84 -24.25 -6.54
C GLU A 75 -8.50 -24.75 -5.13
N ALA A 76 -7.77 -25.88 -5.05
CA ALA A 76 -7.40 -26.48 -3.77
C ALA A 76 -6.45 -25.62 -2.91
N GLU A 77 -5.70 -24.70 -3.54
CA GLU A 77 -4.78 -23.78 -2.84
C GLU A 77 -5.48 -22.49 -2.38
N ASP A 78 -6.71 -22.23 -2.82
CA ASP A 78 -7.42 -21.01 -2.44
C ASP A 78 -7.85 -21.05 -0.97
N LEU A 79 -7.81 -19.89 -0.32
CA LEU A 79 -8.31 -19.72 1.04
C LEU A 79 -9.83 -19.63 1.00
N VAL A 80 -10.51 -20.55 1.68
CA VAL A 80 -11.97 -20.62 1.74
C VAL A 80 -12.44 -20.30 3.16
N ILE A 81 -13.27 -19.26 3.28
CA ILE A 81 -13.80 -18.77 4.55
C ILE A 81 -15.32 -18.93 4.53
N SER A 82 -15.85 -19.89 5.29
CA SER A 82 -17.30 -20.06 5.42
C SER A 82 -17.89 -19.03 6.38
N ALA A 83 -19.00 -18.40 6.00
CA ALA A 83 -19.71 -17.48 6.89
C ALA A 83 -20.39 -18.19 8.07
N TYR A 84 -20.57 -19.51 8.00
CA TYR A 84 -21.22 -20.35 9.02
C TYR A 84 -20.27 -20.64 10.19
N GLN A 85 -19.98 -19.60 10.97
CA GLN A 85 -19.10 -19.65 12.13
C GLN A 85 -19.48 -18.57 13.15
N PRO A 86 -19.02 -18.66 14.41
CA PRO A 86 -19.36 -17.68 15.44
C PRO A 86 -19.06 -16.24 15.03
N LYS A 87 -17.90 -16.01 14.40
CA LYS A 87 -17.46 -14.67 13.98
C LYS A 87 -18.11 -14.18 12.67
N SER A 88 -19.25 -14.74 12.26
CA SER A 88 -19.93 -14.41 10.99
C SER A 88 -20.18 -12.92 10.79
N THR A 89 -20.71 -12.23 11.81
CA THR A 89 -20.99 -10.79 11.74
C THR A 89 -19.73 -9.98 11.48
N LEU A 90 -18.64 -10.27 12.19
CA LEU A 90 -17.35 -9.61 11.98
C LEU A 90 -16.79 -9.92 10.59
N LEU A 91 -16.85 -11.18 10.16
CA LEU A 91 -16.43 -11.59 8.82
C LEU A 91 -17.21 -10.84 7.74
N LYS A 92 -18.54 -10.71 7.88
CA LYS A 92 -19.39 -9.92 6.98
C LYS A 92 -18.93 -8.48 6.89
N ILE A 93 -18.59 -7.84 8.01
CA ILE A 93 -18.11 -6.45 8.04
C ILE A 93 -16.75 -6.33 7.34
N LEU A 94 -15.81 -7.22 7.68
CA LEU A 94 -14.45 -7.20 7.12
C LEU A 94 -14.39 -7.57 5.64
N PHE A 95 -15.44 -8.18 5.09
CA PHE A 95 -15.53 -8.56 3.69
C PHE A 95 -16.71 -7.91 2.97
N GLU A 96 -17.36 -6.86 3.48
CA GLU A 96 -18.46 -6.26 2.73
C GLU A 96 -17.93 -5.48 1.51
N PRO A 97 -18.41 -5.76 0.29
CA PRO A 97 -17.92 -5.07 -0.91
C PRO A 97 -18.43 -3.62 -1.00
N LYS A 98 -19.54 -3.31 -0.32
CA LYS A 98 -20.15 -1.99 -0.22
C LYS A 98 -20.54 -1.77 1.23
N SER A 99 -20.10 -0.66 1.80
CA SER A 99 -20.44 -0.28 3.17
C SER A 99 -21.93 0.00 3.29
N ALA A 100 -22.55 -0.51 4.35
CA ALA A 100 -23.89 -0.12 4.76
C ALA A 100 -23.78 0.79 5.98
N LEU A 101 -24.09 2.07 5.80
CA LEU A 101 -24.01 3.08 6.86
C LEU A 101 -25.43 3.53 7.21
N GLU A 102 -25.78 3.47 8.49
CA GLU A 102 -27.06 3.99 8.99
C GLU A 102 -27.09 5.52 8.96
N ASP A 103 -25.96 6.15 9.29
CA ASP A 103 -25.71 7.59 9.12
C ASP A 103 -24.35 7.81 8.47
N SER A 104 -24.27 8.88 7.68
CA SER A 104 -23.03 9.37 7.05
C SER A 104 -22.17 10.16 8.03
N ALA A 105 -22.74 10.67 9.12
CA ALA A 105 -22.02 11.30 10.23
C ALA A 105 -21.32 10.22 11.08
N THR A 106 -20.05 9.96 10.80
CA THR A 106 -19.22 9.00 11.55
C THR A 106 -17.96 9.67 12.09
N TYR A 107 -17.50 9.23 13.26
CA TYR A 107 -16.25 9.67 13.88
C TYR A 107 -15.03 8.88 13.37
N ASP A 108 -15.25 7.83 12.57
CA ASP A 108 -14.22 6.93 12.07
C ASP A 108 -14.37 6.65 10.58
N ILE A 109 -13.41 5.92 10.00
CA ILE A 109 -13.44 5.52 8.59
C ILE A 109 -14.68 4.70 8.24
N THR A 110 -15.07 4.79 6.99
CA THR A 110 -16.37 4.29 6.50
C THR A 110 -16.28 2.96 5.77
N ALA A 111 -15.06 2.45 5.54
CA ALA A 111 -14.83 1.19 4.86
C ALA A 111 -13.59 0.46 5.37
N TRP A 112 -13.73 -0.86 5.56
CA TRP A 112 -12.74 -1.73 6.22
C TRP A 112 -12.46 -3.01 5.44
N ALA A 113 -12.92 -3.09 4.20
CA ALA A 113 -12.96 -4.35 3.45
C ALA A 113 -11.55 -4.88 3.15
N LEU A 114 -11.21 -5.99 3.80
CA LEU A 114 -9.90 -6.64 3.74
C LEU A 114 -9.47 -7.04 2.32
N PRO A 115 -10.37 -7.48 1.42
CA PRO A 115 -9.97 -7.76 0.04
C PRO A 115 -9.26 -6.59 -0.64
N TYR A 116 -9.73 -5.36 -0.42
CA TYR A 116 -9.13 -4.14 -0.96
C TYR A 116 -7.87 -3.75 -0.18
N ALA A 117 -7.95 -3.74 1.15
CA ALA A 117 -6.82 -3.35 2.00
C ALA A 117 -5.57 -4.22 1.75
N TYR A 118 -5.76 -5.52 1.50
CA TYR A 118 -4.68 -6.46 1.20
C TYR A 118 -4.34 -6.55 -0.30
N GLY A 119 -5.20 -6.08 -1.20
CA GLY A 119 -5.00 -6.21 -2.65
C GLY A 119 -5.13 -7.65 -3.15
N LEU A 120 -5.99 -8.44 -2.51
CA LEU A 120 -6.16 -9.87 -2.78
C LEU A 120 -7.38 -10.13 -3.67
N GLN A 121 -7.18 -10.90 -4.75
CA GLN A 121 -8.27 -11.34 -5.60
C GLN A 121 -9.23 -12.22 -4.78
N THR A 122 -10.45 -11.71 -4.58
CA THR A 122 -11.43 -12.30 -3.67
C THR A 122 -12.79 -12.41 -4.33
N TYR A 123 -13.54 -13.45 -3.97
CA TYR A 123 -14.90 -13.68 -4.42
C TYR A 123 -15.85 -13.92 -3.24
N GLY A 124 -17.02 -13.30 -3.30
CA GLY A 124 -18.14 -13.55 -2.38
C GLY A 124 -19.16 -14.49 -3.05
N LEU A 125 -19.41 -15.64 -2.45
CA LEU A 125 -20.26 -16.68 -3.02
C LEU A 125 -21.61 -16.74 -2.28
N THR A 126 -22.71 -16.86 -3.01
CA THR A 126 -24.04 -17.15 -2.43
C THR A 126 -24.20 -18.63 -2.05
N THR A 127 -23.25 -19.47 -2.48
CA THR A 127 -23.17 -20.91 -2.16
C THR A 127 -22.28 -21.12 -0.94
N ARG A 128 -22.74 -21.99 -0.03
CA ARG A 128 -21.93 -22.43 1.12
C ARG A 128 -20.95 -23.50 0.66
N ILE A 129 -19.67 -23.28 0.93
CA ILE A 129 -18.60 -24.28 0.86
C ILE A 129 -18.12 -24.51 2.30
N ASN A 130 -18.08 -25.78 2.71
CA ASN A 130 -17.44 -26.17 3.96
C ASN A 130 -15.97 -26.44 3.67
N PRO A 131 -15.05 -25.64 4.22
CA PRO A 131 -13.64 -25.83 3.94
C PRO A 131 -13.08 -27.01 4.75
N VAL A 132 -12.10 -27.70 4.18
CA VAL A 132 -11.25 -28.63 4.94
C VAL A 132 -10.11 -27.86 5.59
N ALA A 133 -9.48 -28.44 6.61
CA ALA A 133 -8.39 -27.79 7.33
C ALA A 133 -7.30 -27.26 6.36
N TYR A 134 -6.95 -25.99 6.51
CA TYR A 134 -5.82 -25.42 5.79
C TYR A 134 -4.55 -25.88 6.50
N VAL A 135 -3.78 -26.73 5.83
CA VAL A 135 -2.41 -27.01 6.23
C VAL A 135 -1.56 -26.03 5.45
N ALA A 136 -0.95 -25.08 6.16
CA ALA A 136 -0.03 -24.16 5.50
C ALA A 136 1.06 -24.99 4.82
N PRO A 137 1.44 -24.65 3.57
CA PRO A 137 2.63 -25.23 2.98
C PRO A 137 3.79 -25.08 3.97
N ALA A 138 4.69 -26.07 4.00
CA ALA A 138 5.96 -25.88 4.70
C ALA A 138 6.57 -24.55 4.25
N PRO A 139 7.26 -23.80 5.15
CA PRO A 139 7.95 -22.58 4.77
C PRO A 139 8.67 -22.82 3.46
N ALA A 140 8.66 -21.84 2.56
CA ALA A 140 9.29 -21.99 1.25
C ALA A 140 10.79 -22.18 1.45
N MET A 141 11.21 -23.42 1.72
CA MET A 141 12.62 -23.78 1.75
C MET A 141 13.13 -23.40 0.38
N THR A 142 14.28 -22.71 0.36
CA THR A 142 15.04 -22.50 -0.86
C THR A 142 15.01 -23.79 -1.65
N THR A 143 14.56 -23.74 -2.91
CA THR A 143 14.63 -24.92 -3.78
C THR A 143 16.03 -25.49 -3.64
N PRO A 144 16.17 -26.76 -3.19
CA PRO A 144 17.48 -27.31 -2.85
C PRO A 144 18.40 -27.09 -4.04
N THR A 145 19.48 -26.36 -3.80
CA THR A 145 20.42 -25.99 -4.85
C THR A 145 21.03 -27.27 -5.39
N THR A 146 20.89 -27.52 -6.69
CA THR A 146 21.62 -28.59 -7.39
C THR A 146 23.12 -28.26 -7.52
N SER A 147 23.53 -27.05 -7.12
CA SER A 147 24.90 -26.54 -7.17
C SER A 147 25.30 -25.94 -5.83
N PRO A 148 26.51 -26.23 -5.30
CA PRO A 148 26.94 -25.75 -4.01
C PRO A 148 27.16 -24.22 -3.95
N GLN A 149 27.29 -23.53 -5.08
CA GLN A 149 27.52 -22.08 -5.15
C GLN A 149 26.75 -21.43 -6.32
N PRO A 150 25.54 -20.89 -6.10
CA PRO A 150 24.83 -20.17 -7.15
C PRO A 150 25.52 -18.85 -7.52
N TYR A 151 25.32 -18.41 -8.75
CA TYR A 151 25.78 -17.11 -9.26
C TYR A 151 25.04 -15.94 -8.57
N ALA A 152 23.72 -16.09 -8.40
CA ALA A 152 22.87 -15.12 -7.73
C ALA A 152 21.66 -15.80 -7.08
N TYR A 153 21.04 -15.08 -6.14
CA TYR A 153 19.69 -15.38 -5.66
C TYR A 153 18.71 -14.35 -6.21
N LEU A 154 17.57 -14.82 -6.72
CA LEU A 154 16.46 -13.99 -7.17
C LEU A 154 15.32 -14.02 -6.16
N ALA A 155 14.77 -12.86 -5.83
CA ALA A 155 13.55 -12.75 -5.03
C ALA A 155 12.54 -11.86 -5.74
N LYS A 156 11.37 -12.42 -6.10
CA LYS A 156 10.28 -11.64 -6.69
C LYS A 156 9.79 -10.61 -5.69
N TRP A 157 9.58 -9.38 -6.15
CA TRP A 157 9.10 -8.25 -5.35
C TRP A 157 7.58 -8.14 -5.46
N GLN A 158 6.84 -8.43 -4.38
CA GLN A 158 5.38 -8.60 -4.45
C GLN A 158 4.60 -8.12 -3.22
N SER A 159 5.18 -8.21 -2.02
CA SER A 159 4.51 -7.88 -0.76
C SER A 159 5.51 -7.53 0.35
N LEU A 160 5.03 -7.22 1.56
CA LEU A 160 5.87 -6.76 2.67
C LEU A 160 7.11 -7.65 2.95
N PRO A 161 7.04 -9.00 2.88
CA PRO A 161 8.22 -9.85 3.05
C PRO A 161 9.37 -9.53 2.08
N SER A 162 9.07 -9.06 0.86
CA SER A 162 10.09 -8.62 -0.09
C SER A 162 10.83 -7.38 0.41
N VAL A 163 10.10 -6.42 0.99
CA VAL A 163 10.68 -5.21 1.59
C VAL A 163 11.50 -5.56 2.84
N GLN A 164 10.99 -6.46 3.68
CA GLN A 164 11.69 -6.93 4.88
C GLN A 164 12.99 -7.68 4.55
N LEU A 165 12.99 -8.48 3.49
CA LEU A 165 14.20 -9.12 2.97
C LEU A 165 15.21 -8.06 2.52
N LEU A 166 14.79 -7.11 1.68
CA LEU A 166 15.68 -6.04 1.22
C LEU A 166 16.26 -5.24 2.39
N ALA A 167 15.42 -4.83 3.35
CA ALA A 167 15.84 -4.11 4.54
C ALA A 167 16.88 -4.90 5.35
N GLY A 168 16.65 -6.20 5.58
CA GLY A 168 17.60 -7.09 6.28
C GLY A 168 18.94 -7.20 5.54
N LEU A 169 18.91 -7.41 4.23
CA LEU A 169 20.11 -7.48 3.40
C LEU A 169 20.92 -6.18 3.41
N LEU A 170 20.24 -5.03 3.26
CA LEU A 170 20.88 -3.71 3.26
C LEU A 170 21.52 -3.39 4.61
N LYS A 171 20.90 -3.75 5.74
CA LYS A 171 21.50 -3.61 7.08
C LYS A 171 22.79 -4.41 7.24
N GLN A 172 22.88 -5.55 6.57
CA GLN A 172 24.08 -6.38 6.53
C GLN A 172 25.08 -5.96 5.45
N SER A 173 24.88 -4.78 4.83
CA SER A 173 25.71 -4.25 3.74
C SER A 173 25.79 -5.15 2.50
N VAL A 174 24.80 -6.03 2.31
CA VAL A 174 24.66 -6.82 1.08
C VAL A 174 24.21 -5.88 -0.04
N LYS A 175 24.96 -5.86 -1.13
CA LYS A 175 24.58 -5.15 -2.35
C LYS A 175 23.48 -5.90 -3.05
N VAL A 176 22.36 -5.23 -3.27
CA VAL A 176 21.20 -5.76 -3.99
C VAL A 176 20.99 -4.91 -5.23
N ARG A 177 20.65 -5.57 -6.34
CA ARG A 177 20.23 -4.91 -7.57
C ARG A 177 18.77 -5.22 -7.86
N VAL A 178 18.15 -4.44 -8.72
CA VAL A 178 16.76 -4.62 -9.14
C VAL A 178 16.64 -4.48 -10.64
N ASN A 179 15.80 -5.29 -11.29
CA ASN A 179 15.49 -5.15 -12.70
C ASN A 179 14.33 -4.15 -12.91
N GLU A 180 14.50 -3.22 -13.83
CA GLU A 180 13.43 -2.27 -14.21
C GLU A 180 12.42 -2.90 -15.19
N LYS A 181 12.84 -3.92 -15.95
CA LYS A 181 12.01 -4.61 -16.94
C LYS A 181 11.87 -6.10 -16.61
N PRO A 182 10.71 -6.72 -16.89
CA PRO A 182 10.56 -8.15 -16.68
C PRO A 182 11.54 -8.96 -17.55
N PHE A 183 11.95 -10.13 -17.07
CA PHE A 183 12.81 -11.07 -17.78
C PHE A 183 12.34 -12.52 -17.58
N GLU A 184 12.80 -13.41 -18.44
CA GLU A 184 12.57 -14.86 -18.33
C GLU A 184 13.92 -15.58 -18.20
N LEU A 185 13.99 -16.52 -17.25
CA LEU A 185 15.18 -17.33 -17.01
C LEU A 185 14.73 -18.72 -16.57
N GLU A 186 15.31 -19.77 -17.17
CA GLU A 186 15.01 -21.18 -16.85
C GLU A 186 13.51 -21.51 -16.92
N GLY A 187 12.79 -20.91 -17.87
CA GLY A 187 11.34 -21.11 -18.06
C GLY A 187 10.46 -20.40 -17.03
N GLN A 188 11.03 -19.56 -16.16
CA GLN A 188 10.30 -18.75 -15.18
C GLN A 188 10.34 -17.28 -15.53
N THR A 189 9.21 -16.59 -15.37
CA THR A 189 9.11 -15.13 -15.53
C THR A 189 9.34 -14.41 -14.20
N TYR A 190 10.16 -13.37 -14.25
CA TYR A 190 10.47 -12.47 -13.16
C TYR A 190 9.98 -11.06 -13.52
N PRO A 191 9.01 -10.49 -12.77
CA PRO A 191 8.49 -9.16 -13.04
C PRO A 191 9.52 -8.07 -12.75
N ALA A 192 9.25 -6.85 -13.21
CA ALA A 192 10.00 -5.66 -12.79
C ALA A 192 9.97 -5.53 -11.25
N GLY A 193 11.08 -5.08 -10.67
CA GLY A 193 11.27 -5.02 -9.22
C GLY A 193 11.90 -6.26 -8.59
N THR A 194 12.10 -7.36 -9.32
CA THR A 194 12.77 -8.57 -8.80
C THR A 194 14.16 -8.24 -8.28
N LEU A 195 14.43 -8.62 -7.03
CA LEU A 195 15.73 -8.43 -6.39
C LEU A 195 16.73 -9.43 -6.97
N LEU A 196 17.88 -8.92 -7.37
CA LEU A 196 19.03 -9.65 -7.87
C LEU A 196 20.14 -9.54 -6.81
N ILE A 197 20.42 -10.64 -6.12
CA ILE A 197 21.42 -10.71 -5.05
C ILE A 197 22.59 -11.52 -5.59
N THR A 198 23.47 -10.84 -6.33
CA THR A 198 24.61 -11.46 -7.01
C THR A 198 25.75 -11.73 -6.04
N ARG A 199 26.47 -12.83 -6.24
CA ARG A 199 27.74 -13.07 -5.52
C ARG A 199 28.78 -12.01 -5.91
N ALA A 200 28.80 -11.65 -7.20
CA ALA A 200 29.63 -10.57 -7.71
C ALA A 200 29.26 -9.22 -7.06
N GLY A 201 30.24 -8.53 -6.49
CA GLY A 201 30.08 -7.32 -5.69
C GLY A 201 29.87 -7.54 -4.18
N ASN A 202 29.62 -8.78 -3.75
CA ASN A 202 29.39 -9.23 -2.37
C ASN A 202 30.47 -10.23 -1.88
N GLU A 203 31.58 -10.39 -2.61
CA GLU A 203 32.63 -11.39 -2.37
C GLU A 203 33.31 -11.24 -1.00
N ARG A 204 33.25 -10.04 -0.41
CA ARG A 204 33.84 -9.73 0.89
C ARG A 204 32.98 -10.15 2.07
N ILE A 205 31.75 -10.62 1.85
CA ILE A 205 30.82 -11.04 2.91
C ILE A 205 31.06 -12.52 3.23
N PRO A 206 31.63 -12.86 4.40
CA PRO A 206 31.82 -14.25 4.79
C PRO A 206 30.46 -14.95 4.93
N GLY A 207 30.33 -16.17 4.41
CA GLY A 207 29.09 -16.93 4.52
C GLY A 207 27.90 -16.30 3.78
N PHE A 208 28.14 -15.54 2.70
CA PHE A 208 27.13 -14.87 1.87
C PHE A 208 25.86 -15.71 1.64
N ASP A 209 26.02 -16.98 1.23
CA ASP A 209 24.88 -17.87 0.99
C ASP A 209 24.03 -18.09 2.25
N ALA A 210 24.67 -18.40 3.38
CA ALA A 210 23.98 -18.62 4.65
C ALA A 210 23.29 -17.34 5.13
N LEU A 211 23.91 -16.17 4.96
CA LEU A 211 23.33 -14.88 5.33
C LEU A 211 22.07 -14.59 4.51
N VAL A 212 22.15 -14.68 3.18
CA VAL A 212 21.01 -14.41 2.29
C VAL A 212 19.86 -15.38 2.55
N GLN A 213 20.16 -16.66 2.75
CA GLN A 213 19.16 -17.68 3.09
C GLN A 213 18.54 -17.46 4.47
N THR A 214 19.33 -17.02 5.46
CA THR A 214 18.83 -16.70 6.81
C THR A 214 17.87 -15.51 6.77
N GLU A 215 18.23 -14.42 6.09
CA GLU A 215 17.36 -13.25 5.96
C GLU A 215 16.06 -13.59 5.21
N ALA A 216 16.14 -14.40 4.15
CA ALA A 216 14.96 -14.87 3.43
C ALA A 216 14.07 -15.79 4.28
N GLY A 217 14.67 -16.71 5.04
CA GLY A 217 13.97 -17.61 5.95
C GLY A 217 13.23 -16.87 7.07
N ARG A 218 13.82 -15.80 7.63
CA ARG A 218 13.22 -14.96 8.68
C ARG A 218 11.85 -14.40 8.28
N VAL A 219 11.67 -14.11 7.00
CA VAL A 219 10.44 -13.48 6.45
C VAL A 219 9.64 -14.42 5.56
N ASN A 220 10.04 -15.71 5.50
CA ASN A 220 9.45 -16.73 4.62
C ASN A 220 9.39 -16.30 3.13
N GLN A 221 10.40 -15.57 2.66
CA GLN A 221 10.52 -15.14 1.27
C GLN A 221 11.25 -16.20 0.45
N ARG A 222 10.64 -16.64 -0.66
CA ARG A 222 11.26 -17.61 -1.55
C ARG A 222 12.42 -16.99 -2.32
N LEU A 223 13.57 -17.65 -2.27
CA LEU A 223 14.72 -17.38 -3.14
C LEU A 223 14.77 -18.39 -4.28
N THR A 224 15.11 -17.92 -5.48
CA THR A 224 15.47 -18.79 -6.61
C THR A 224 16.97 -18.66 -6.88
N PRO A 225 17.79 -19.68 -6.56
CA PRO A 225 19.20 -19.68 -6.92
C PRO A 225 19.35 -19.89 -8.43
N VAL A 226 20.23 -19.12 -9.07
CA VAL A 226 20.49 -19.23 -10.52
C VAL A 226 21.99 -19.38 -10.78
N GLN A 227 22.35 -20.08 -11.86
CA GLN A 227 23.76 -20.38 -12.17
C GLN A 227 24.41 -19.36 -13.12
N SER A 228 23.62 -18.46 -13.71
CA SER A 228 24.08 -17.49 -14.70
C SER A 228 23.30 -16.18 -14.61
N GLY A 229 23.93 -15.10 -15.08
CA GLY A 229 23.28 -13.80 -15.30
C GLY A 229 22.76 -13.60 -16.74
N PHE A 230 22.96 -14.59 -17.61
CA PHE A 230 22.41 -14.61 -18.98
C PHE A 230 20.96 -15.09 -18.94
N VAL A 231 20.04 -14.17 -19.24
CA VAL A 231 18.60 -14.47 -19.24
C VAL A 231 18.18 -15.10 -20.56
N THR A 232 17.11 -15.88 -20.53
CA THR A 232 16.54 -16.48 -21.76
C THR A 232 15.86 -15.42 -22.63
N LYS A 233 15.22 -14.42 -22.00
CA LYS A 233 14.55 -13.30 -22.68
C LYS A 233 14.47 -12.08 -21.76
N GLY A 234 14.59 -10.89 -22.32
CA GLY A 234 14.63 -9.64 -21.56
C GLY A 234 16.07 -9.11 -21.46
N SER A 235 16.41 -8.51 -20.32
CA SER A 235 17.73 -7.90 -20.12
C SER A 235 18.58 -8.73 -19.16
N ASP A 236 19.84 -8.94 -19.52
CA ASP A 236 20.81 -9.63 -18.67
C ASP A 236 21.11 -8.83 -17.40
N PHE A 237 21.67 -9.50 -16.38
CA PHE A 237 21.90 -8.89 -15.07
C PHE A 237 22.96 -7.78 -15.06
N GLY A 238 23.73 -7.65 -16.15
CA GLY A 238 24.72 -6.58 -16.35
C GLY A 238 24.23 -5.41 -17.23
N SER A 239 22.97 -5.40 -17.65
CA SER A 239 22.40 -4.35 -18.49
C SER A 239 22.14 -3.03 -17.74
N GLU A 240 21.92 -1.95 -18.49
CA GLU A 240 21.54 -0.64 -17.93
C GLU A 240 20.15 -0.65 -17.26
N PHE A 241 19.31 -1.65 -17.55
CA PHE A 241 18.00 -1.83 -16.92
C PHE A 241 18.08 -2.54 -15.55
N VAL A 242 19.28 -2.66 -15.00
CA VAL A 242 19.54 -3.22 -13.68
C VAL A 242 20.14 -2.14 -12.79
N MET A 243 19.36 -1.70 -11.81
CA MET A 243 19.72 -0.63 -10.88
C MET A 243 20.31 -1.20 -9.60
N ALA A 244 21.37 -0.59 -9.09
CA ALA A 244 21.89 -0.90 -7.75
C ALA A 244 21.10 -0.14 -6.69
N LEU A 245 20.70 -0.85 -5.63
CA LEU A 245 20.01 -0.25 -4.49
C LEU A 245 21.04 0.17 -3.44
N THR A 246 20.83 1.34 -2.86
CA THR A 246 21.60 1.84 -1.71
C THR A 246 20.84 1.52 -0.42
N ALA A 247 21.55 1.54 0.72
CA ALA A 247 20.94 1.48 2.03
C ALA A 247 20.65 2.94 2.48
N PRO A 248 19.42 3.45 2.33
CA PRO A 248 19.15 4.86 2.60
C PRO A 248 19.14 5.15 4.10
N HIS A 249 19.80 6.23 4.51
CA HIS A 249 19.52 6.86 5.80
C HIS A 249 18.21 7.62 5.70
N VAL A 250 17.19 7.10 6.39
CA VAL A 250 15.84 7.67 6.38
C VAL A 250 15.60 8.55 7.59
N GLY A 251 15.06 9.74 7.34
CA GLY A 251 14.61 10.69 8.35
C GLY A 251 13.11 10.92 8.23
N VAL A 252 12.43 11.09 9.37
CA VAL A 252 10.99 11.39 9.43
C VAL A 252 10.82 12.64 10.26
N ILE A 253 10.10 13.63 9.73
CA ILE A 253 9.76 14.82 10.51
C ILE A 253 8.76 14.46 11.60
N VAL A 254 9.02 14.92 12.82
CA VAL A 254 8.15 14.77 13.99
C VAL A 254 7.90 16.11 14.68
N GLY A 255 7.00 16.11 15.67
CA GLY A 255 6.66 17.28 16.48
C GLY A 255 5.42 18.01 15.99
N ASP A 256 5.19 19.21 16.52
CA ASP A 256 3.91 19.95 16.45
C ASP A 256 3.46 20.32 15.03
N ALA A 257 4.34 20.22 14.03
CA ALA A 257 3.99 20.42 12.64
C ALA A 257 3.19 19.25 12.03
N THR A 258 3.30 18.06 12.64
CA THR A 258 2.81 16.77 12.15
C THR A 258 1.70 16.21 13.03
N THR A 259 0.96 15.21 12.54
CA THR A 259 0.02 14.44 13.35
C THR A 259 0.71 13.22 13.95
N ALA A 260 0.59 13.02 15.26
CA ALA A 260 1.28 11.95 15.98
C ALA A 260 0.92 10.53 15.49
N THR A 261 -0.32 10.30 15.03
CA THR A 261 -0.73 9.01 14.48
C THR A 261 0.00 8.69 13.18
N ALA A 262 0.14 9.65 12.27
CA ALA A 262 0.87 9.47 11.01
C ALA A 262 2.37 9.24 11.22
N VAL A 263 2.97 9.97 12.17
CA VAL A 263 4.34 9.69 12.61
C VAL A 263 4.45 8.27 13.17
N GLY A 264 3.49 7.87 14.03
CA GLY A 264 3.45 6.56 14.64
C GLY A 264 3.32 5.43 13.61
N GLU A 265 2.55 5.61 12.56
CA GLU A 265 2.40 4.64 11.46
C GLU A 265 3.71 4.43 10.70
N ILE A 266 4.41 5.51 10.34
CA ILE A 266 5.71 5.45 9.67
C ILE A 266 6.78 4.86 10.60
N TRP A 267 6.84 5.30 11.85
CA TRP A 267 7.81 4.79 12.81
C TRP A 267 7.58 3.30 13.08
N HIS A 268 6.33 2.89 13.27
CA HIS A 268 5.94 1.48 13.42
C HIS A 268 6.38 0.64 12.19
N TYR A 269 6.18 1.17 10.98
CA TYR A 269 6.60 0.49 9.76
C TYR A 269 8.12 0.26 9.72
N PHE A 270 8.93 1.26 10.05
CA PHE A 270 10.38 1.08 10.08
C PHE A 270 10.84 0.17 11.21
N ASP A 271 10.32 0.37 12.43
CA ASP A 271 10.80 -0.31 13.63
C ASP A 271 10.31 -1.76 13.74
N GLN A 272 9.00 -2.00 13.61
CA GLN A 272 8.42 -3.33 13.82
C GLN A 272 8.19 -4.10 12.52
N ASP A 273 7.73 -3.46 11.45
CA ASP A 273 7.51 -4.18 10.19
C ASP A 273 8.85 -4.48 9.52
N LEU A 274 9.72 -3.49 9.32
CA LEU A 274 10.98 -3.69 8.58
C LEU A 274 12.17 -4.05 9.45
N ASN A 275 12.16 -3.66 10.74
CA ASN A 275 13.35 -3.64 11.58
C ASN A 275 14.50 -2.90 10.89
N TYR A 276 14.23 -1.69 10.37
CA TYR A 276 15.17 -0.84 9.64
C TYR A 276 15.32 0.52 10.34
N PRO A 277 16.55 1.06 10.49
CA PRO A 277 16.77 2.29 11.23
C PRO A 277 16.08 3.49 10.59
N VAL A 278 15.49 4.34 11.43
CA VAL A 278 14.89 5.62 11.02
C VAL A 278 15.26 6.70 12.04
N THR A 279 15.59 7.89 11.55
CA THR A 279 15.90 9.05 12.40
C THR A 279 14.67 9.92 12.55
N LEU A 280 14.21 10.12 13.78
CA LEU A 280 13.14 11.07 14.06
C LEU A 280 13.74 12.47 14.18
N ILE A 281 13.31 13.39 13.32
CA ILE A 281 13.82 14.75 13.23
C ILE A 281 12.73 15.70 13.71
N ASP A 282 12.95 16.37 14.84
CA ASP A 282 12.04 17.43 15.29
C ASP A 282 11.98 18.54 14.23
N GLY A 283 10.78 18.84 13.73
CA GLY A 283 10.58 19.88 12.73
C GLY A 283 11.09 21.26 13.16
N ASN A 284 11.11 21.57 14.45
CA ASN A 284 11.67 22.82 14.97
C ASN A 284 13.20 22.88 14.85
N ALA A 285 13.86 21.73 14.78
CA ALA A 285 15.31 21.60 14.62
C ALA A 285 15.76 21.47 13.15
N LEU A 286 14.84 21.58 12.18
CA LEU A 286 15.11 21.35 10.76
C LEU A 286 16.28 22.18 10.20
N GLY A 287 16.45 23.42 10.70
CA GLY A 287 17.53 24.31 10.29
C GLY A 287 18.94 23.85 10.71
N ASN A 288 19.05 22.90 11.65
CA ASN A 288 20.30 22.39 12.20
C ASN A 288 20.62 20.95 11.74
N VAL A 289 19.78 20.36 10.88
CA VAL A 289 19.98 19.01 10.36
C VAL A 289 21.23 18.97 9.47
N ASN A 290 22.07 17.95 9.67
CA ASN A 290 23.15 17.67 8.72
C ASN A 290 22.58 16.91 7.52
N TRP A 291 22.22 17.64 6.47
CA TRP A 291 21.63 17.10 5.25
C TRP A 291 22.55 16.14 4.47
N SER A 292 23.86 16.19 4.70
CA SER A 292 24.82 15.31 4.01
C SER A 292 24.76 13.84 4.45
N THR A 293 24.16 13.56 5.61
CA THR A 293 24.00 12.20 6.14
C THR A 293 22.63 11.60 5.86
N LEU A 294 21.76 12.32 5.14
CA LEU A 294 20.38 11.93 4.91
C LEU A 294 20.13 11.67 3.43
N ASP A 295 19.57 10.50 3.12
CA ASP A 295 19.25 10.10 1.76
C ASP A 295 17.75 10.31 1.47
N VAL A 296 16.89 10.04 2.46
CA VAL A 296 15.43 10.14 2.35
C VAL A 296 14.87 10.94 3.51
N LEU A 297 13.98 11.91 3.21
CA LEU A 297 13.20 12.64 4.19
C LEU A 297 11.71 12.39 3.95
N VAL A 298 11.01 11.87 4.95
CA VAL A 298 9.57 11.67 4.93
C VAL A 298 8.88 12.80 5.68
N LEU A 299 7.89 13.41 5.05
CA LEU A 299 6.98 14.40 5.61
C LEU A 299 5.61 13.75 5.82
N PRO A 300 5.28 13.33 7.06
CA PRO A 300 3.95 12.81 7.38
C PRO A 300 2.86 13.87 7.20
N THR A 301 1.58 13.48 7.30
CA THR A 301 0.50 14.48 7.31
C THR A 301 0.60 15.42 8.50
N GLY A 302 0.22 16.69 8.32
CA GLY A 302 0.33 17.72 9.35
C GLY A 302 -0.15 19.09 8.90
N TYR A 303 -0.60 19.90 9.86
CA TYR A 303 -1.11 21.26 9.62
C TYR A 303 -0.05 22.35 9.79
N GLY A 304 1.06 22.06 10.47
CA GLY A 304 2.01 23.07 10.91
C GLY A 304 3.24 23.24 10.01
N TYR A 305 3.25 22.66 8.81
CA TYR A 305 4.41 22.74 7.90
C TYR A 305 4.86 24.16 7.61
N GLY A 306 3.94 25.12 7.50
CA GLY A 306 4.31 26.54 7.31
C GLY A 306 5.16 27.13 8.44
N ARG A 307 5.14 26.57 9.65
CA ARG A 307 5.94 27.03 10.79
C ARG A 307 7.39 26.52 10.72
N ILE A 308 7.58 25.30 10.23
CA ILE A 308 8.89 24.63 10.20
C ILE A 308 9.58 24.74 8.83
N MET A 309 8.82 24.82 7.74
CA MET A 309 9.30 24.97 6.37
C MET A 309 9.22 26.45 5.94
N THR A 310 9.93 27.30 6.67
CA THR A 310 10.15 28.71 6.30
C THR A 310 10.85 28.81 4.93
N ASP A 311 10.84 29.97 4.28
CA ASP A 311 11.49 30.12 2.96
C ASP A 311 12.97 29.70 2.97
N ARG A 312 13.66 29.96 4.08
CA ARG A 312 15.04 29.50 4.31
C ARG A 312 15.11 27.97 4.34
N ASN A 313 14.32 27.33 5.21
CA ASN A 313 14.36 25.87 5.36
C ASN A 313 13.90 25.15 4.10
N LEU A 314 12.89 25.68 3.42
CA LEU A 314 12.41 25.14 2.14
C LEU A 314 13.49 25.27 1.05
N THR A 315 14.25 26.36 1.02
CA THR A 315 15.39 26.51 0.10
C THR A 315 16.46 25.45 0.35
N VAL A 316 16.84 25.24 1.62
CA VAL A 316 17.81 24.19 2.01
C VAL A 316 17.31 22.80 1.62
N VAL A 317 16.04 22.48 1.88
CA VAL A 317 15.44 21.20 1.48
C VAL A 317 15.49 21.03 -0.05
N LYS A 318 15.14 22.04 -0.82
CA LYS A 318 15.20 21.98 -2.30
C LYS A 318 16.61 21.77 -2.80
N GLU A 319 17.61 22.44 -2.22
CA GLU A 319 19.02 22.26 -2.57
C GLU A 319 19.51 20.85 -2.24
N TRP A 320 19.11 20.29 -1.09
CA TRP A 320 19.40 18.91 -0.73
C TRP A 320 18.75 17.91 -1.70
N VAL A 321 17.49 18.10 -2.07
CA VAL A 321 16.84 17.27 -3.12
C VAL A 321 17.61 17.38 -4.44
N ARG A 322 17.97 18.58 -4.88
CA ARG A 322 18.80 18.78 -6.10
C ARG A 322 20.11 18.02 -6.05
N ALA A 323 20.71 17.90 -4.88
CA ALA A 323 21.97 17.22 -4.70
C ALA A 323 21.86 15.69 -4.77
N GLY A 324 20.64 15.13 -4.73
CA GLY A 324 20.36 13.69 -4.75
C GLY A 324 19.42 13.21 -3.65
N GLY A 325 18.99 14.09 -2.74
CA GLY A 325 18.05 13.74 -1.68
C GLY A 325 16.66 13.36 -2.20
N LYS A 326 15.95 12.53 -1.45
CA LYS A 326 14.57 12.09 -1.79
C LYS A 326 13.57 12.61 -0.77
N LEU A 327 12.65 13.46 -1.21
CA LEU A 327 11.57 13.99 -0.37
C LEU A 327 10.28 13.19 -0.61
N ILE A 328 9.72 12.57 0.43
CA ILE A 328 8.42 11.89 0.37
C ILE A 328 7.41 12.72 1.15
N ALA A 329 6.43 13.32 0.49
CA ALA A 329 5.42 14.16 1.11
C ALA A 329 4.04 13.49 1.08
N MET A 330 3.43 13.33 2.25
CA MET A 330 2.17 12.62 2.44
C MET A 330 1.02 13.58 2.78
N GLU A 331 -0.13 13.37 2.13
CA GLU A 331 -1.41 14.04 2.38
C GLU A 331 -1.25 15.57 2.47
N ARG A 332 -1.42 16.15 3.68
CA ARG A 332 -1.32 17.59 3.90
C ARG A 332 0.09 18.15 3.70
N ALA A 333 1.14 17.33 3.85
CA ALA A 333 2.48 17.74 3.49
C ALA A 333 2.62 17.92 1.97
N ALA A 334 2.02 17.04 1.16
CA ALA A 334 1.96 17.22 -0.28
C ALA A 334 1.15 18.48 -0.63
N ALA A 335 0.00 18.68 0.04
CA ALA A 335 -0.81 19.88 -0.14
C ALA A 335 -0.05 21.18 0.20
N PHE A 336 0.81 21.15 1.22
CA PHE A 336 1.68 22.28 1.56
C PHE A 336 2.68 22.61 0.45
N LEU A 337 3.23 21.60 -0.23
CA LEU A 337 4.17 21.80 -1.35
C LEU A 337 3.48 22.28 -2.62
N ALA A 338 2.19 21.99 -2.79
CA ALA A 338 1.44 22.35 -3.98
C ALA A 338 1.44 23.86 -4.24
N GLY A 339 1.79 24.26 -5.46
CA GLY A 339 1.85 25.66 -5.89
C GLY A 339 3.08 26.44 -5.40
N LYS A 340 3.99 25.82 -4.63
CA LYS A 340 5.26 26.45 -4.25
C LYS A 340 6.24 26.43 -5.42
N PRO A 341 7.14 27.43 -5.53
CA PRO A 341 8.14 27.46 -6.59
C PRO A 341 8.94 26.16 -6.64
N GLU A 342 9.11 25.63 -7.85
CA GLU A 342 9.93 24.45 -8.18
C GLU A 342 9.33 23.10 -7.78
N PHE A 343 8.14 23.09 -7.18
CA PHE A 343 7.31 21.90 -7.03
C PHE A 343 6.23 21.88 -8.12
N GLU A 344 6.13 20.77 -8.85
CA GLU A 344 5.21 20.62 -9.99
C GLU A 344 3.76 20.37 -9.56
N LEU A 345 3.55 19.95 -8.31
CA LEU A 345 2.22 19.69 -7.77
C LEU A 345 1.42 20.98 -7.69
N LYS A 346 0.17 20.94 -8.17
CA LYS A 346 -0.78 22.07 -8.11
C LYS A 346 -2.13 21.57 -7.63
N GLN A 347 -2.91 22.48 -7.06
CA GLN A 347 -4.32 22.24 -6.78
C GLN A 347 -5.17 22.72 -7.96
N LYS A 348 -6.21 21.95 -8.26
CA LYS A 348 -7.26 22.31 -9.22
C LYS A 348 -7.94 23.59 -8.77
N GLU A 349 -8.18 24.49 -9.72
CA GLU A 349 -9.09 25.60 -9.52
C GLU A 349 -10.48 25.07 -9.17
N THR A 350 -11.00 25.41 -7.99
CA THR A 350 -12.36 25.03 -7.63
C THR A 350 -13.36 26.04 -8.19
N LYS A 351 -14.61 25.61 -8.37
CA LYS A 351 -15.69 26.53 -8.80
C LYS A 351 -15.96 27.64 -7.78
N ASP A 352 -15.53 27.49 -6.53
CA ASP A 352 -15.68 28.53 -5.50
C ASP A 352 -14.56 29.58 -5.58
N ASP A 353 -13.35 29.22 -6.05
CA ASP A 353 -12.29 30.20 -6.35
C ASP A 353 -12.67 31.17 -7.48
N LYS A 354 -13.63 30.76 -8.34
CA LYS A 354 -14.21 31.58 -9.41
C LYS A 354 -15.46 32.37 -8.97
N LYS A 355 -15.88 32.29 -7.71
CA LYS A 355 -17.04 33.03 -7.18
C LYS A 355 -16.62 34.27 -6.39
N SER A 356 -15.99 35.22 -7.08
CA SER A 356 -16.21 36.64 -6.83
C SER A 356 -17.35 37.16 -7.72
N ASP A 357 -18.44 36.40 -7.84
CA ASP A 357 -19.62 36.82 -8.61
C ASP A 357 -20.46 37.77 -7.72
N PRO A 358 -20.53 39.08 -8.01
CA PRO A 358 -21.21 40.08 -7.17
C PRO A 358 -22.73 39.94 -7.14
N LYS A 359 -23.28 38.85 -7.70
CA LYS A 359 -24.72 38.57 -7.84
C LYS A 359 -25.28 37.53 -6.84
N LYS A 360 -24.55 37.12 -5.80
CA LYS A 360 -25.16 36.30 -4.74
C LYS A 360 -26.03 37.18 -3.85
N ASN A 361 -27.30 36.79 -3.67
CA ASN A 361 -28.17 37.47 -2.72
C ASN A 361 -27.57 37.31 -1.30
N PRO A 362 -27.62 38.33 -0.43
CA PRO A 362 -27.12 38.22 0.95
C PRO A 362 -27.76 37.05 1.71
N THR A 363 -29.00 36.70 1.38
CA THR A 363 -29.75 35.58 1.96
C THR A 363 -29.24 34.20 1.53
N ASP A 364 -28.52 34.07 0.41
CA ASP A 364 -27.92 32.80 -0.04
C ASP A 364 -26.74 32.36 0.84
N SER A 365 -26.24 33.27 1.67
CA SER A 365 -25.22 32.98 2.70
C SER A 365 -25.82 32.51 4.03
N LEU A 366 -27.15 32.63 4.21
CA LEU A 366 -27.83 32.20 5.43
C LEU A 366 -27.90 30.67 5.48
N LYS A 367 -27.02 30.08 6.27
CA LYS A 367 -27.02 28.65 6.56
C LYS A 367 -27.77 28.40 7.87
N ARG A 368 -28.66 27.41 7.88
CA ARG A 368 -29.29 26.95 9.12
C ARG A 368 -28.26 26.15 9.92
N TYR A 369 -28.11 26.48 11.21
CA TYR A 369 -27.12 25.82 12.06
C TYR A 369 -27.38 24.31 12.23
N GLU A 370 -28.65 23.87 12.16
CA GLU A 370 -29.00 22.44 12.20
C GLU A 370 -28.49 21.66 10.98
N ASP A 371 -28.34 22.32 9.82
CA ASP A 371 -27.92 21.68 8.57
C ASP A 371 -26.38 21.63 8.42
N ARG A 372 -25.63 22.16 9.40
CA ARG A 372 -24.16 22.33 9.32
C ARG A 372 -23.44 21.01 9.08
N GLU A 373 -23.85 19.95 9.79
CA GLU A 373 -23.20 18.63 9.74
C GLU A 373 -23.47 17.96 8.39
N ARG A 374 -24.73 17.95 7.94
CA ARG A 374 -25.09 17.42 6.60
C ARG A 374 -24.44 18.19 5.47
N THR A 375 -24.28 19.50 5.63
CA THR A 375 -23.57 20.33 4.65
C THR A 375 -22.08 19.98 4.62
N ALA A 376 -21.43 19.83 5.77
CA ALA A 376 -20.02 19.44 5.86
C ALA A 376 -19.77 18.05 5.24
N LEU A 377 -20.64 17.09 5.52
CA LEU A 377 -20.55 15.72 4.97
C LEU A 377 -20.56 15.67 3.43
N SER A 378 -21.11 16.68 2.76
CA SER A 378 -21.07 16.73 1.29
C SER A 378 -19.66 16.88 0.72
N ASP A 379 -18.75 17.47 1.50
CA ASP A 379 -17.35 17.72 1.15
C ASP A 379 -16.37 16.69 1.75
N GLU A 380 -16.86 15.77 2.57
CA GLU A 380 -16.04 14.82 3.32
C GLU A 380 -16.00 13.42 2.68
N THR A 381 -14.93 12.69 3.00
CA THR A 381 -14.74 11.27 2.68
C THR A 381 -13.92 10.62 3.80
N PRO A 382 -14.51 10.38 4.99
CA PRO A 382 -13.78 9.82 6.11
C PRO A 382 -13.48 8.34 5.82
N GLY A 383 -12.34 8.08 5.20
CA GLY A 383 -11.81 6.77 4.84
C GLY A 383 -12.75 5.95 3.97
N SER A 384 -12.89 6.34 2.71
CA SER A 384 -13.61 5.56 1.69
C SER A 384 -12.66 4.96 0.67
N ILE A 385 -13.03 3.81 0.10
CA ILE A 385 -12.16 3.02 -0.76
C ILE A 385 -12.33 3.47 -2.20
N TYR A 386 -11.21 3.76 -2.85
CA TYR A 386 -11.14 4.09 -4.25
C TYR A 386 -10.15 3.19 -4.98
N ARG A 387 -10.48 2.85 -6.22
CA ARG A 387 -9.57 2.19 -7.16
C ARG A 387 -8.65 3.22 -7.82
N ILE A 388 -7.34 2.97 -7.77
CA ILE A 388 -6.33 3.81 -8.42
C ILE A 388 -6.01 3.26 -9.80
N SER A 389 -5.96 4.16 -10.80
CA SER A 389 -5.34 3.85 -12.08
C SER A 389 -3.83 4.00 -11.90
N LEU A 390 -3.13 2.87 -11.84
CA LEU A 390 -1.71 2.82 -11.52
C LEU A 390 -0.87 2.47 -12.76
N ASP A 391 0.23 3.18 -12.98
CA ASP A 391 1.28 2.82 -13.92
C ASP A 391 2.25 1.84 -13.25
N THR A 392 2.05 0.54 -13.51
CA THR A 392 2.86 -0.55 -12.92
C THR A 392 4.27 -0.66 -13.49
N THR A 393 4.64 0.20 -14.46
CA THR A 393 6.00 0.22 -15.03
C THR A 393 6.94 1.17 -14.30
N HIS A 394 6.41 2.08 -13.49
CA HIS A 394 7.21 3.00 -12.68
C HIS A 394 7.70 2.32 -11.38
N PRO A 395 8.93 2.58 -10.89
CA PRO A 395 9.48 1.94 -9.68
C PRO A 395 8.61 2.04 -8.42
N LEU A 396 7.91 3.18 -8.26
CA LEU A 396 6.93 3.38 -7.18
C LEU A 396 5.83 2.29 -7.16
N ALA A 397 5.51 1.67 -8.30
CA ALA A 397 4.47 0.66 -8.44
C ALA A 397 5.00 -0.79 -8.63
N PHE A 398 6.32 -1.01 -8.53
CA PHE A 398 6.88 -2.36 -8.66
C PHE A 398 6.25 -3.34 -7.68
N GLY A 399 5.98 -4.56 -8.15
CA GLY A 399 5.32 -5.62 -7.39
C GLY A 399 3.81 -5.46 -7.19
N ILE A 400 3.22 -4.38 -7.68
CA ILE A 400 1.76 -4.19 -7.69
C ILE A 400 1.25 -4.65 -9.06
N THR A 401 0.76 -5.88 -9.13
CA THR A 401 0.33 -6.52 -10.40
C THR A 401 -1.18 -6.46 -10.65
N ASN A 402 -1.96 -6.10 -9.64
CA ASN A 402 -3.41 -6.00 -9.69
C ASN A 402 -3.85 -4.55 -9.51
N ASP A 403 -5.16 -4.32 -9.53
CA ASP A 403 -5.71 -3.03 -9.13
C ASP A 403 -5.28 -2.65 -7.71
N TYR A 404 -4.69 -1.46 -7.58
CA TYR A 404 -4.42 -0.87 -6.28
C TYR A 404 -5.67 -0.13 -5.79
N TYR A 405 -6.01 -0.38 -4.53
CA TYR A 405 -7.06 0.35 -3.83
C TYR A 405 -6.40 1.20 -2.77
N THR A 406 -6.83 2.45 -2.66
CA THR A 406 -6.41 3.35 -1.60
C THR A 406 -7.59 3.65 -0.68
N LEU A 407 -7.28 4.01 0.57
CA LEU A 407 -8.24 4.56 1.50
C LEU A 407 -8.12 6.08 1.48
N VAL A 408 -9.09 6.74 0.84
CA VAL A 408 -9.12 8.20 0.76
C VAL A 408 -9.74 8.76 2.03
N GLN A 409 -8.94 9.48 2.81
CA GLN A 409 -9.35 10.10 4.07
C GLN A 409 -9.80 11.56 3.92
N GLU A 410 -9.33 12.23 2.87
CA GLU A 410 -9.64 13.63 2.59
C GLU A 410 -9.91 13.83 1.09
N ALA A 411 -10.84 14.73 0.77
CA ALA A 411 -11.18 15.09 -0.61
C ALA A 411 -10.12 16.03 -1.22
N HIS A 412 -8.92 15.51 -1.47
CA HIS A 412 -7.84 16.25 -2.10
C HIS A 412 -8.17 16.60 -3.56
N ASN A 413 -7.55 17.67 -4.08
CA ASN A 413 -7.89 18.27 -5.36
C ASN A 413 -6.64 18.57 -6.21
N PHE A 414 -5.65 17.68 -6.23
CA PHE A 414 -4.44 17.87 -7.03
C PHE A 414 -4.67 17.72 -8.54
N ASP A 415 -4.06 18.61 -9.31
CA ASP A 415 -3.88 18.44 -10.75
C ASP A 415 -2.88 17.31 -11.04
N LEU A 416 -3.00 16.72 -12.22
CA LEU A 416 -1.93 15.88 -12.75
C LEU A 416 -0.68 16.75 -12.97
N LEU A 417 0.49 16.19 -12.67
CA LEU A 417 1.77 16.82 -12.93
C LEU A 417 1.91 17.06 -14.44
N LYS A 418 2.31 18.28 -14.82
CA LYS A 418 2.66 18.61 -16.21
C LYS A 418 4.03 18.04 -16.56
N ASP A 419 4.97 18.19 -15.63
CA ASP A 419 6.32 17.67 -15.69
C ASP A 419 6.54 16.69 -14.53
N GLY A 420 6.90 15.45 -14.85
CA GLY A 420 7.00 14.34 -13.88
C GLY A 420 6.08 13.16 -14.21
N TRP A 421 6.01 12.19 -13.30
CA TRP A 421 5.29 10.94 -13.45
C TRP A 421 3.99 10.95 -12.65
N ASN A 422 2.87 10.80 -13.35
CA ASN A 422 1.55 10.62 -12.75
C ASN A 422 1.30 9.12 -12.48
N VAL A 423 2.07 8.55 -11.55
CA VAL A 423 2.11 7.10 -11.30
C VAL A 423 0.73 6.55 -10.92
N GLY A 424 -0.02 7.26 -10.10
CA GLY A 424 -1.33 6.84 -9.62
C GLY A 424 -2.33 7.99 -9.65
N TYR A 425 -3.50 7.78 -10.26
CA TYR A 425 -4.54 8.79 -10.29
C TYR A 425 -5.95 8.20 -10.22
N LEU A 426 -6.86 9.03 -9.73
CA LEU A 426 -8.27 8.75 -9.53
C LEU A 426 -9.06 9.09 -10.81
N LYS A 427 -9.60 8.08 -11.50
CA LYS A 427 -10.48 8.28 -12.70
C LYS A 427 -11.89 8.72 -12.30
N THR A 428 -12.75 9.05 -13.26
CA THR A 428 -14.12 9.51 -13.00
C THR A 428 -15.03 8.49 -12.28
N ASN A 429 -14.83 7.18 -12.49
CA ASN A 429 -15.64 6.09 -11.91
C ASN A 429 -14.76 5.13 -11.09
N ASN A 430 -14.25 5.61 -9.97
CA ASN A 430 -13.22 4.96 -9.15
C ASN A 430 -13.66 4.64 -7.71
N TYR A 431 -14.79 5.20 -7.25
CA TYR A 431 -15.34 4.93 -5.93
C TYR A 431 -15.79 3.47 -5.81
N VAL A 432 -15.47 2.83 -4.69
CA VAL A 432 -15.72 1.40 -4.43
C VAL A 432 -16.64 1.20 -3.23
N ALA A 433 -16.23 1.66 -2.04
CA ALA A 433 -16.93 1.44 -0.79
C ALA A 433 -16.73 2.60 0.19
N GLY A 434 -17.53 2.69 1.25
CA GLY A 434 -17.48 3.77 2.26
C GLY A 434 -18.38 4.96 1.95
N PHE A 435 -18.33 6.01 2.73
CA PHE A 435 -19.03 7.25 2.45
C PHE A 435 -18.10 8.25 1.78
N ALA A 436 -18.57 8.80 0.67
CA ALA A 436 -17.96 9.98 0.07
C ALA A 436 -19.07 10.92 -0.36
N GLY A 437 -19.02 12.14 0.19
CA GLY A 437 -19.95 13.21 -0.11
C GLY A 437 -19.98 13.55 -1.60
N LYS A 438 -21.06 14.18 -2.04
CA LYS A 438 -21.24 14.51 -3.47
C LYS A 438 -20.12 15.42 -3.98
N ASN A 439 -19.78 16.47 -3.22
CA ASN A 439 -18.72 17.42 -3.58
C ASN A 439 -17.35 16.75 -3.47
N ALA A 440 -17.14 15.89 -2.46
CA ALA A 440 -15.92 15.10 -2.33
C ALA A 440 -15.68 14.20 -3.56
N LYS A 441 -16.71 13.44 -3.98
CA LYS A 441 -16.66 12.61 -5.19
C LYS A 441 -16.34 13.44 -6.42
N ASP A 442 -16.93 14.62 -6.56
CA ASP A 442 -16.66 15.50 -7.70
C ASP A 442 -15.23 16.07 -7.68
N LYS A 443 -14.70 16.45 -6.52
CA LYS A 443 -13.32 16.92 -6.33
C LYS A 443 -12.28 15.84 -6.67
N LEU A 444 -12.56 14.58 -6.32
CA LEU A 444 -11.66 13.45 -6.51
C LEU A 444 -11.61 12.92 -7.96
N ARG A 445 -12.44 13.43 -8.88
CA ARG A 445 -12.41 13.01 -10.29
C ARG A 445 -11.17 13.53 -11.01
N ASN A 446 -10.47 12.63 -11.69
CA ASN A 446 -9.26 12.92 -12.48
C ASN A 446 -8.18 13.60 -11.64
N THR A 447 -8.00 13.15 -10.40
CA THR A 447 -7.11 13.75 -9.39
C THR A 447 -5.85 12.92 -9.23
N LEU A 448 -4.70 13.57 -9.12
CA LEU A 448 -3.45 12.89 -8.80
C LEU A 448 -3.51 12.30 -7.38
N SER A 449 -3.16 11.02 -7.25
CA SER A 449 -3.02 10.35 -5.94
C SER A 449 -1.56 10.04 -5.64
N MET A 450 -0.76 9.69 -6.65
CA MET A 450 0.67 9.39 -6.52
C MET A 450 1.45 10.04 -7.65
N GLY A 451 2.32 10.98 -7.31
CA GLY A 451 3.14 11.71 -8.26
C GLY A 451 4.62 11.59 -7.93
N VAL A 452 5.47 11.56 -8.96
CA VAL A 452 6.93 11.58 -8.78
C VAL A 452 7.53 12.64 -9.68
N GLN A 453 8.26 13.58 -9.10
CA GLN A 453 8.92 14.66 -9.80
C GLN A 453 10.43 14.57 -9.60
N SER A 454 11.19 14.65 -10.69
CA SER A 454 12.64 14.85 -10.60
C SER A 454 12.97 16.31 -10.28
N LEU A 455 13.90 16.54 -9.36
CA LEU A 455 14.41 17.87 -9.03
C LEU A 455 15.92 17.78 -8.89
N GLY A 456 16.65 18.27 -9.91
CA GLY A 456 18.10 18.06 -9.99
C GLY A 456 18.44 16.57 -10.13
N ARG A 457 19.29 16.06 -9.23
CA ARG A 457 19.63 14.63 -9.17
C ARG A 457 18.73 13.80 -8.27
N GLY A 458 17.90 14.45 -7.44
CA GLY A 458 16.99 13.77 -6.53
C GLY A 458 15.55 13.84 -6.98
N THR A 459 14.66 13.47 -6.07
CA THR A 459 13.27 13.17 -6.40
C THR A 459 12.33 13.66 -5.30
N VAL A 460 11.16 14.16 -5.70
CA VAL A 460 10.03 14.45 -4.81
C VAL A 460 8.90 13.46 -5.13
N VAL A 461 8.47 12.71 -4.12
CA VAL A 461 7.34 11.78 -4.20
C VAL A 461 6.15 12.41 -3.46
N TYR A 462 5.03 12.57 -4.15
CA TYR A 462 3.78 13.06 -3.61
C TYR A 462 2.81 11.89 -3.41
N LEU A 463 2.34 11.69 -2.19
CA LEU A 463 1.32 10.71 -1.85
C LEU A 463 0.12 11.49 -1.31
N ALA A 464 -0.99 11.52 -2.04
CA ALA A 464 -2.17 12.29 -1.65
C ALA A 464 -2.95 11.64 -0.50
N ASP A 465 -2.76 10.34 -0.32
CA ASP A 465 -3.35 9.50 0.72
C ASP A 465 -2.24 8.82 1.51
N ASP A 466 -2.51 8.42 2.75
CA ASP A 466 -1.58 7.65 3.58
C ASP A 466 -1.60 6.14 3.23
N PRO A 467 -0.52 5.57 2.66
CA PRO A 467 -0.45 4.15 2.35
C PRO A 467 -0.22 3.26 3.60
N LEU A 468 0.12 3.83 4.75
CA LEU A 468 0.41 3.10 5.99
C LEU A 468 -0.73 3.18 7.01
N PHE A 469 -1.88 3.72 6.63
CA PHE A 469 -2.96 4.07 7.55
C PHE A 469 -3.29 2.97 8.57
N ARG A 470 -3.11 3.32 9.85
CA ARG A 470 -3.22 2.50 11.08
C ARG A 470 -2.53 1.13 11.00
N GLY A 471 -1.56 0.97 10.10
CA GLY A 471 -0.86 -0.29 9.81
C GLY A 471 -1.74 -1.40 9.20
N PHE A 472 -3.04 -1.17 8.97
CA PHE A 472 -3.96 -2.20 8.46
C PHE A 472 -4.04 -2.23 6.93
N TRP A 473 -3.73 -1.11 6.26
CA TRP A 473 -3.74 -1.03 4.80
C TRP A 473 -2.52 -1.75 4.20
N TYR A 474 -2.54 -3.08 4.26
CA TYR A 474 -1.37 -3.93 4.00
C TYR A 474 -0.77 -3.75 2.61
N SER A 475 -1.59 -3.54 1.58
CA SER A 475 -1.11 -3.33 0.20
C SER A 475 -0.29 -2.03 0.06
N GLY A 476 -0.58 -1.01 0.85
CA GLY A 476 0.17 0.25 0.84
C GLY A 476 1.57 0.13 1.46
N LYS A 477 1.83 -0.88 2.29
CA LYS A 477 3.17 -1.15 2.84
C LYS A 477 4.23 -1.43 1.77
N LEU A 478 3.85 -2.10 0.67
CA LEU A 478 4.75 -2.30 -0.48
C LEU A 478 4.98 -0.99 -1.23
N LEU A 479 3.91 -0.22 -1.47
CA LEU A 479 3.98 1.07 -2.16
C LEU A 479 4.91 2.05 -1.42
N PHE A 480 4.78 2.14 -0.09
CA PHE A 480 5.65 2.97 0.73
C PHE A 480 7.10 2.46 0.72
N GLY A 481 7.29 1.14 0.76
CA GLY A 481 8.61 0.52 0.56
C GLY A 481 9.24 0.89 -0.79
N ASN A 482 8.44 0.93 -1.86
CA ASN A 482 8.90 1.39 -3.17
C ASN A 482 9.33 2.86 -3.15
N ALA A 483 8.54 3.73 -2.51
CA ALA A 483 8.86 5.15 -2.38
C ALA A 483 10.21 5.37 -1.69
N VAL A 484 10.53 4.57 -0.68
CA VAL A 484 11.77 4.67 0.11
C VAL A 484 12.96 4.03 -0.63
N PHE A 485 12.79 2.81 -1.14
CA PHE A 485 13.93 1.99 -1.60
C PHE A 485 14.05 1.88 -3.12
N MET A 486 12.96 2.00 -3.89
CA MET A 486 12.95 1.68 -5.33
C MET A 486 12.94 2.90 -6.25
N VAL A 487 12.25 3.97 -5.83
CA VAL A 487 12.27 5.23 -6.59
C VAL A 487 13.72 5.76 -6.55
N PRO A 488 14.32 6.13 -7.69
CA PRO A 488 15.69 6.66 -7.75
C PRO A 488 15.89 7.95 -6.95
#